data_AF-A0A949IID6-F1
#
_entry.id   AF-A0A949IID6-F1
#
_cell.length_a   1.000
_cell.length_b   1.000
_cell.length_c   1.000
_cell.angle_alpha   90.00
_cell.angle_beta   90.00
_cell.angle_gamma   90.00
#
_symmetry.space_group_name_H-M   'P 1'
#
loop_
_entity.id
_entity.type
_entity.pdbx_description
1 polymer ?
#
loop_
_entity_poly.entity_id
_entity_poly.type
_entity_poly.pdbx_seq_one_letter_code
_entity_poly.pdbx_strand_id
1 'polypeptide(L)'
;SDGKASVIHAADAAGAITAMAGEKFQPGCFALADDQPEGYSLSTLMHAAARATGGRAKLLRLPKALVMSAGFASGWLGRFRETPPIFNAGKAREILHADWSVHADELLPREIYTPRIGLAQGFAETAAWYRRAGWLQ
;
A
#
# COMPACT_ATOMS: atom_id res chain seq x y z
N SER A 1 -0.48 19.20 1.09
CA SER A 1 -1.55 18.20 1.25
C SER A 1 -1.00 17.03 2.03
N ASP A 2 -1.79 16.40 2.90
CA ASP A 2 -1.50 15.01 3.31
C ASP A 2 -1.85 14.17 2.07
N GLY A 3 -0.86 13.53 1.45
CA GLY A 3 -1.11 12.69 0.29
C GLY A 3 -2.08 11.56 0.61
N LYS A 4 -2.94 11.22 -0.35
CA LYS A 4 -3.87 10.10 -0.23
C LYS A 4 -3.30 8.87 -0.95
N ALA A 5 -3.79 7.70 -0.59
CA ALA A 5 -3.45 6.45 -1.25
C ALA A 5 -4.65 5.52 -1.28
N SER A 6 -4.96 4.99 -2.46
CA SER A 6 -5.85 3.85 -2.60
C SER A 6 -5.05 2.57 -2.34
N VAL A 7 -5.64 1.63 -1.60
CA VAL A 7 -4.99 0.36 -1.25
C VAL A 7 -5.94 -0.78 -1.51
N ILE A 8 -5.44 -2.01 -1.64
CA ILE A 8 -6.27 -3.21 -1.75
C ILE A 8 -5.63 -4.36 -0.98
N HIS A 9 -6.45 -5.21 -0.37
CA HIS A 9 -5.96 -6.44 0.23
C HIS A 9 -5.57 -7.46 -0.86
N ALA A 10 -4.48 -8.20 -0.65
CA ALA A 10 -3.94 -9.12 -1.66
C ALA A 10 -4.95 -10.20 -2.10
N ALA A 11 -5.81 -10.67 -1.18
CA ALA A 11 -6.85 -11.65 -1.52
C ALA A 11 -7.93 -11.06 -2.45
N ASP A 12 -8.33 -9.80 -2.24
CA ASP A 12 -9.28 -9.13 -3.12
C ASP A 12 -8.64 -8.81 -4.48
N ALA A 13 -7.36 -8.41 -4.49
CA ALA A 13 -6.61 -8.22 -5.72
C ALA A 13 -6.54 -9.52 -6.55
N ALA A 14 -6.23 -10.65 -5.91
CA ALA A 14 -6.22 -11.96 -6.57
C ALA A 14 -7.61 -12.37 -7.10
N GLY A 15 -8.66 -12.08 -6.33
CA GLY A 15 -10.04 -12.31 -6.76
C GLY A 15 -10.42 -11.47 -7.98
N ALA A 16 -10.05 -10.19 -7.99
CA ALA A 16 -10.26 -9.30 -9.12
C ALA A 16 -9.52 -9.77 -10.38
N ILE A 17 -8.24 -10.16 -10.25
CA ILE A 17 -7.45 -10.72 -11.35
C ILE A 17 -8.09 -11.98 -11.92
N THR A 18 -8.60 -12.85 -11.05
CA THR A 18 -9.28 -14.07 -11.46
C THR A 18 -10.60 -13.77 -12.18
N ALA A 19 -11.37 -12.79 -11.72
CA ALA A 19 -12.61 -12.36 -12.37
C ALA A 19 -12.37 -11.79 -13.78
N MET A 20 -11.27 -11.06 -13.98
CA MET A 20 -10.86 -10.54 -15.29
C MET A 20 -10.39 -11.62 -16.26
N ALA A 21 -10.02 -12.82 -15.78
CA ALA A 21 -9.63 -13.94 -16.64
C ALA A 21 -10.82 -14.66 -17.30
N GLY A 22 -12.06 -14.25 -17.00
CA GLY A 22 -13.26 -14.83 -17.61
C GLY A 22 -13.52 -14.37 -19.05
N GLU A 23 -14.20 -15.21 -19.84
CA GLU A 23 -14.42 -15.02 -21.29
C GLU A 23 -15.18 -13.74 -21.69
N LYS A 24 -15.84 -13.07 -20.73
CA LYS A 24 -16.68 -11.89 -20.97
C LYS A 24 -16.00 -10.56 -20.63
N PHE A 25 -14.76 -10.60 -20.15
CA PHE A 25 -14.05 -9.38 -19.77
C PHE A 25 -13.47 -8.66 -21.00
N GLN A 26 -13.69 -7.35 -21.09
CA GLN A 26 -13.11 -6.51 -22.13
C GLN A 26 -11.71 -6.05 -21.70
N PRO A 27 -10.67 -6.21 -22.54
CA PRO A 27 -9.34 -5.72 -22.22
C PRO A 27 -9.32 -4.22 -21.91
N GLY A 28 -8.54 -3.83 -20.90
CA GLY A 28 -8.39 -2.44 -20.49
C GLY A 28 -7.34 -2.28 -19.40
N CYS A 29 -7.03 -1.03 -19.07
CA CYS A 29 -6.20 -0.68 -17.93
C CYS A 29 -7.12 -0.31 -16.77
N PHE A 30 -7.08 -1.10 -15.70
CA PHE A 30 -7.87 -0.87 -14.50
C PHE A 30 -6.97 -0.87 -13.28
N ALA A 31 -7.22 0.07 -12.39
CA ALA A 31 -6.61 0.11 -11.08
C ALA A 31 -7.46 -0.72 -10.10
N LEU A 32 -6.77 -1.37 -9.16
CA LEU A 32 -7.39 -2.16 -8.10
C LEU A 32 -7.24 -1.42 -6.77
N ALA A 33 -8.37 -1.13 -6.14
CA ALA A 33 -8.45 -0.51 -4.82
C ALA A 33 -9.57 -1.19 -4.02
N ASP A 34 -9.56 -1.00 -2.70
CA ASP A 34 -10.67 -1.34 -1.83
C ASP A 34 -11.85 -0.36 -2.00
N ASP A 35 -12.90 -0.55 -1.22
CA ASP A 35 -14.14 0.22 -1.33
C ASP A 35 -14.06 1.61 -0.64
N GLN A 36 -12.90 2.26 -0.73
CA GLN A 36 -12.69 3.61 -0.22
C GLN A 36 -12.37 4.59 -1.37
N PRO A 37 -13.39 5.20 -2.00
CA PRO A 37 -13.19 6.03 -3.19
C PRO A 37 -12.33 7.28 -2.93
N GLU A 38 -12.36 7.78 -1.70
CA GLU A 38 -11.54 8.92 -1.30
C GLU A 38 -10.07 8.56 -1.02
N GLY A 39 -9.72 7.27 -1.01
CA GLY A 39 -8.43 6.79 -0.53
C GLY A 39 -8.20 7.08 0.97
N TYR A 40 -7.00 6.74 1.44
CA TYR A 40 -6.59 6.94 2.82
C TYR A 40 -5.44 7.93 2.92
N SER A 41 -5.48 8.80 3.93
CA SER A 41 -4.29 9.57 4.29
C SER A 41 -3.20 8.65 4.82
N LEU A 42 -1.94 9.05 4.66
CA LEU A 42 -0.80 8.36 5.29
C LEU A 42 -0.99 8.19 6.80
N SER A 43 -1.55 9.20 7.46
CA SER A 43 -1.89 9.12 8.89
C SER A 43 -2.89 8.01 9.19
N THR A 44 -3.94 7.85 8.39
CA THR A 44 -4.93 6.78 8.56
C THR A 44 -4.30 5.41 8.39
N LEU A 45 -3.48 5.22 7.35
CA LEU A 45 -2.76 3.98 7.09
C LEU A 45 -1.84 3.59 8.26
N MET A 46 -1.02 4.54 8.73
CA MET A 46 -0.06 4.28 9.81
C MET A 46 -0.75 3.97 11.14
N HIS A 47 -1.87 4.64 11.46
CA HIS A 47 -2.64 4.31 12.66
C HIS A 47 -3.34 2.95 12.55
N ALA A 48 -3.86 2.58 11.38
CA ALA A 48 -4.45 1.27 11.16
C ALA A 48 -3.41 0.14 11.33
N ALA A 49 -2.22 0.31 10.75
CA ALA A 49 -1.11 -0.61 10.91
C ALA A 49 -0.70 -0.75 12.38
N ALA A 50 -0.50 0.36 13.10
CA ALA A 50 -0.13 0.34 14.51
C ALA A 50 -1.16 -0.36 15.39
N ARG A 51 -2.46 -0.14 15.15
CA ARG A 51 -3.52 -0.86 15.88
C ARG A 51 -3.45 -2.36 15.64
N ALA A 52 -3.24 -2.80 14.40
CA ALA A 52 -3.18 -4.22 14.07
C ALA A 52 -1.96 -4.95 14.66
N THR A 53 -0.86 -4.23 14.85
CA THR A 53 0.37 -4.73 15.50
C THR A 53 0.37 -4.55 17.02
N GLY A 54 -0.67 -3.97 17.62
CA GLY A 54 -0.76 -3.72 19.06
C GLY A 54 0.06 -2.51 19.56
N GLY A 55 0.57 -1.70 18.62
CA GLY A 55 1.40 -0.52 18.90
C GLY A 55 0.64 0.81 18.87
N ARG A 56 1.40 1.90 19.00
CA ARG A 56 0.93 3.28 18.80
C ARG A 56 1.80 3.95 17.76
N ALA A 57 1.18 4.60 16.76
CA ALA A 57 1.89 5.38 15.77
C ALA A 57 2.12 6.81 16.28
N LYS A 58 3.34 7.32 16.16
CA LYS A 58 3.64 8.75 16.24
C LYS A 58 4.16 9.19 14.88
N LEU A 59 3.41 10.02 14.17
CA LEU A 59 3.83 10.52 12.86
C LEU A 59 4.59 11.84 13.03
N LEU A 60 5.81 11.89 12.51
CA LEU A 60 6.59 13.11 12.40
C LEU A 60 6.66 13.52 10.92
N ARG A 61 6.28 14.76 10.61
CA ARG A 61 6.44 15.31 9.27
C ARG A 61 7.90 15.66 9.03
N LEU A 62 8.55 14.92 8.14
CA LEU A 62 9.93 15.18 7.73
C LEU A 62 9.97 16.00 6.43
N PRO A 63 10.93 16.93 6.29
CA PRO A 63 11.13 17.63 5.02
C PRO A 63 11.46 16.64 3.88
N LYS A 64 10.93 16.90 2.69
CA LYS A 64 11.16 16.09 1.48
C LYS A 64 12.65 15.83 1.21
N ALA A 65 13.49 16.85 1.39
CA ALA A 65 14.93 16.76 1.20
C ALA A 65 15.58 15.71 2.11
N LEU A 66 15.11 15.58 3.36
CA LEU A 66 15.63 14.63 4.34
C LEU A 66 15.25 13.18 3.98
N VAL A 67 14.01 12.97 3.52
CA VAL A 67 13.54 11.65 3.09
C VAL A 67 14.30 11.19 1.84
N MET A 68 14.52 12.09 0.87
CA MET A 68 15.30 11.79 -0.32
C MET A 68 16.77 11.50 0.01
N SER A 69 17.41 12.30 0.86
CA SER A 69 18.82 12.10 1.23
C SER A 69 19.03 10.76 1.95
N ALA A 70 18.12 10.37 2.83
CA ALA A 70 18.13 9.05 3.45
C ALA A 70 17.94 7.91 2.43
N GLY A 71 17.09 8.10 1.41
CA GLY A 71 16.90 7.14 0.32
C GLY A 71 18.14 6.97 -0.56
N PHE A 72 18.85 8.06 -0.86
CA PHE A 72 20.11 7.99 -1.60
C PHE A 72 21.25 7.37 -0.77
N ALA A 73 21.38 7.76 0.50
CA ALA A 73 22.43 7.24 1.39
C ALA A 73 22.26 5.73 1.64
N SER A 74 21.04 5.27 1.90
CA SER A 74 20.74 3.83 2.04
C SER A 74 21.02 3.05 0.76
N GLY A 75 20.65 3.59 -0.41
CA GLY A 75 20.97 3.01 -1.72
C GLY A 75 22.48 2.88 -1.98
N TRP A 76 23.28 3.85 -1.52
CA TRP A 76 24.74 3.81 -1.59
C TRP A 76 25.35 2.73 -0.68
N LEU A 77 24.90 2.64 0.58
CA LEU A 77 25.31 1.56 1.50
C LEU A 77 24.86 0.18 1.02
N GLY A 78 23.74 0.11 0.30
CA GLY A 78 23.23 -1.09 -0.35
C GLY A 78 24.12 -1.64 -1.45
N ARG A 79 24.99 -0.84 -2.07
CA ARG A 79 25.99 -1.33 -3.05
C ARG A 79 27.09 -2.17 -2.40
N PHE A 80 27.24 -2.08 -1.09
CA PHE A 80 28.21 -2.86 -0.30
C PHE A 80 27.55 -4.03 0.44
N ARG A 81 26.26 -4.30 0.23
CA ARG A 81 25.52 -5.43 0.78
C ARG A 81 24.88 -6.23 -0.35
N GLU A 82 24.88 -7.55 -0.27
CA GLU A 82 24.29 -8.43 -1.29
C GLU A 82 22.76 -8.29 -1.40
N THR A 83 22.12 -7.74 -0.36
CA THR A 83 20.68 -7.52 -0.31
C THR A 83 20.33 -6.05 -0.56
N PRO A 84 19.47 -5.74 -1.55
CA PRO A 84 19.03 -4.38 -1.79
C PRO A 84 18.28 -3.84 -0.55
N PRO A 85 18.53 -2.57 -0.17
CA PRO A 85 17.90 -1.98 1.00
C PRO A 85 16.40 -1.74 0.74
N ILE A 86 15.58 -2.08 1.75
CA ILE A 86 14.11 -1.90 1.75
C ILE A 86 13.74 -0.42 1.52
N PHE A 87 14.59 0.50 1.98
CA PHE A 87 14.48 1.92 1.73
C PHE A 87 15.60 2.36 0.79
N ASN A 88 15.25 3.03 -0.30
CA ASN A 88 16.17 3.52 -1.33
C ASN A 88 15.58 4.78 -2.00
N ALA A 89 16.29 5.39 -2.94
CA ALA A 89 15.83 6.60 -3.62
C ALA A 89 14.50 6.42 -4.39
N GLY A 90 14.23 5.22 -4.92
CA GLY A 90 12.94 4.87 -5.53
C GLY A 90 11.81 4.85 -4.51
N LYS A 91 12.01 4.15 -3.39
CA LYS A 91 11.06 4.12 -2.26
C LYS A 91 10.85 5.50 -1.62
N ALA A 92 11.90 6.32 -1.55
CA ALA A 92 11.77 7.70 -1.10
C ALA A 92 10.87 8.51 -2.04
N ARG A 93 11.04 8.37 -3.36
CA ARG A 93 10.17 9.04 -4.35
C ARG A 93 8.73 8.55 -4.28
N GLU A 94 8.52 7.25 -4.07
CA GLU A 94 7.20 6.63 -3.90
C GLU A 94 6.48 7.21 -2.68
N ILE A 95 7.14 7.24 -1.52
CA ILE A 95 6.58 7.81 -0.28
C ILE A 95 6.31 9.32 -0.41
N LEU A 96 7.14 10.02 -1.16
CA LEU A 96 7.02 11.47 -1.38
C LEU A 96 6.09 11.84 -2.53
N HIS A 97 5.50 10.85 -3.22
CA HIS A 97 4.51 11.13 -4.25
C HIS A 97 3.30 11.82 -3.60
N ALA A 98 2.78 12.84 -4.27
CA ALA A 98 1.78 13.72 -3.68
C ALA A 98 0.42 13.02 -3.53
N ASP A 99 0.10 12.10 -4.43
CA ASP A 99 -1.19 11.40 -4.43
C ASP A 99 -1.10 10.03 -5.10
N TRP A 100 -1.48 8.99 -4.38
CA TRP A 100 -1.67 7.62 -4.88
C TRP A 100 -3.15 7.23 -4.90
N SER A 101 -4.06 8.20 -4.79
CA SER A 101 -5.48 7.94 -5.02
C SER A 101 -5.73 7.55 -6.47
N VAL A 102 -6.67 6.64 -6.66
CA VAL A 102 -7.14 6.20 -7.97
C VAL A 102 -8.48 6.87 -8.25
N HIS A 103 -8.68 7.42 -9.45
CA HIS A 103 -9.96 7.99 -9.82
C HIS A 103 -11.02 6.90 -10.06
N ALA A 104 -12.29 7.23 -9.81
CA ALA A 104 -13.38 6.25 -9.88
C ALA A 104 -13.60 5.64 -11.27
N ASP A 105 -13.22 6.36 -12.33
CA ASP A 105 -13.26 5.90 -13.72
C ASP A 105 -12.09 4.98 -14.11
N GLU A 106 -11.02 4.96 -13.31
CA GLU A 106 -9.90 4.03 -13.46
C GLU A 106 -10.13 2.70 -12.71
N LEU A 107 -11.10 2.65 -11.81
CA LEU A 107 -11.39 1.47 -11.00
C LEU A 107 -12.01 0.35 -11.85
N LEU A 108 -11.70 -0.89 -11.48
CA LEU A 108 -12.38 -2.05 -12.03
C LEU A 108 -13.90 -1.95 -11.76
N PRO A 109 -14.76 -2.12 -12.79
CA PRO A 109 -16.20 -2.11 -12.63
C PRO A 109 -16.69 -3.10 -11.57
N ARG A 110 -17.62 -2.66 -10.71
CA ARG A 110 -18.12 -3.46 -9.59
C ARG A 110 -18.89 -4.71 -10.03
N GLU A 111 -19.41 -4.69 -11.25
CA GLU A 111 -20.05 -5.81 -11.92
C GLU A 111 -19.08 -6.97 -12.16
N ILE A 112 -17.78 -6.69 -12.26
CA ILE A 112 -16.73 -7.70 -12.42
C ILE A 112 -16.24 -8.17 -11.05
N TYR A 113 -15.93 -7.23 -10.16
CA TYR A 113 -15.47 -7.56 -8.81
C TYR A 113 -15.77 -6.44 -7.83
N THR A 114 -16.27 -6.82 -6.64
CA THR A 114 -16.43 -5.89 -5.52
C THR A 114 -15.49 -6.30 -4.39
N PRO A 115 -14.51 -5.46 -4.01
CA PRO A 115 -13.65 -5.68 -2.85
C PRO A 115 -14.47 -5.84 -1.57
N ARG A 116 -14.01 -6.68 -0.65
CA ARG A 116 -14.73 -7.03 0.59
C ARG A 116 -13.91 -6.77 1.85
N ILE A 117 -12.60 -6.66 1.71
CA ILE A 117 -11.67 -6.53 2.83
C ILE A 117 -11.21 -5.08 2.90
N GLY A 118 -11.82 -4.34 3.83
CA GLY A 118 -11.42 -2.95 4.11
C GLY A 118 -10.13 -2.86 4.92
N LEU A 119 -9.58 -1.64 5.01
CA LEU A 119 -8.28 -1.35 5.62
C LEU A 119 -8.03 -1.98 7.00
N ALA A 120 -8.98 -1.84 7.93
CA ALA A 120 -8.80 -2.31 9.31
C ALA A 120 -8.72 -3.84 9.37
N GLN A 121 -9.59 -4.53 8.64
CA GLN A 121 -9.58 -5.98 8.52
C GLN A 121 -8.30 -6.46 7.83
N GLY A 122 -7.94 -5.86 6.69
CA GLY A 122 -6.75 -6.25 5.93
C GLY A 122 -5.46 -6.14 6.75
N PHE A 123 -5.32 -5.06 7.54
CA PHE A 123 -4.17 -4.93 8.46
C PHE A 123 -4.21 -5.95 9.60
N ALA A 124 -5.37 -6.26 10.17
CA ALA A 124 -5.50 -7.26 11.22
C ALA A 124 -5.12 -8.66 10.72
N GLU A 125 -5.58 -9.04 9.53
CA GLU A 125 -5.24 -10.29 8.85
C GLU A 125 -3.75 -10.37 8.52
N THR A 126 -3.19 -9.28 7.98
CA THR A 126 -1.76 -9.16 7.68
C THR A 126 -0.94 -9.33 8.95
N ALA A 127 -1.24 -8.59 10.02
CA ALA A 127 -0.51 -8.70 11.29
C ALA A 127 -0.62 -10.12 11.90
N ALA A 128 -1.78 -10.75 11.80
CA ALA A 128 -1.96 -12.13 12.23
C ALA A 128 -1.13 -13.12 11.40
N TRP A 129 -1.02 -12.92 10.09
CA TRP A 129 -0.14 -13.72 9.23
C TRP A 129 1.33 -13.53 9.60
N TYR A 130 1.78 -12.29 9.81
CA TYR A 130 3.16 -11.99 10.25
C TYR A 130 3.49 -12.66 11.59
N ARG A 131 2.55 -12.67 12.55
CA ARG A 131 2.72 -13.39 13.83
C ARG A 131 2.87 -14.90 13.63
N ARG A 132 2.01 -15.51 12.79
CA ARG A 132 2.12 -16.95 12.47
C ARG A 132 3.42 -17.31 11.75
N ALA A 133 3.93 -16.40 10.91
CA ALA A 133 5.20 -16.58 10.21
C ALA A 133 6.43 -16.33 11.12
N GLY A 134 6.24 -15.87 12.36
CA GLY A 134 7.32 -15.52 13.28
C GLY A 134 8.03 -14.21 12.95
N TRP A 135 7.42 -13.36 12.10
CA TRP A 135 8.00 -12.07 11.65
C TRP A 135 7.57 -10.90 12.53
N LEU A 136 6.51 -11.08 13.32
CA LEU A 136 6.05 -10.15 14.34
C LEU A 136 5.87 -10.95 15.64
N GLN A 137 6.37 -10.40 16.75
CA GLN A 137 6.20 -11.00 18.08
C GLN A 137 4.92 -10.48 18.74
#